data_AF-A0A269PMC8-F1
#
_entry.id   AF-A0A269PMC8-F1
#
_cell.length_a   1.000
_cell.length_b   1.000
_cell.length_c   1.000
_cell.angle_alpha   90.00
_cell.angle_beta   90.00
_cell.angle_gamma   90.00
#
_symmetry.space_group_name_H-M   'P 1'
#
loop_
_entity.id
_entity.type
_entity.pdbx_description
1 polymer ?
#
loop_
_entity_poly.entity_id
_entity_poly.type
_entity_poly.pdbx_seq_one_letter_code
_entity_poly.pdbx_strand_id
1 'polypeptide(L)'
;IVRTLIYSSFITVLLKRLMAYSTEALKSLWISTQKTTGTAPNWLSFMLNKISQGAQVENVLQQCVEVISKLCKRAHPKRDLKDGLYQFGVISLIDNYSYG
;
A
#
# COMPACT_ATOMS: atom_id res chain seq x y z
N ILE A 1 25.35 12.92 -3.32
CA ILE A 1 24.41 12.66 -4.43
C ILE A 1 23.99 11.19 -4.46
N VAL A 2 24.90 10.23 -4.73
CA VAL A 2 24.55 8.79 -4.79
C VAL A 2 23.90 8.26 -3.51
N ARG A 3 24.47 8.56 -2.34
CA ARG A 3 23.88 8.15 -1.04
C ARG A 3 22.46 8.69 -0.84
N THR A 4 22.21 9.94 -1.21
CA THR A 4 20.88 10.57 -1.12
C THR A 4 19.86 9.89 -2.01
N LEU A 5 20.24 9.49 -3.23
CA LEU A 5 19.37 8.75 -4.15
C LEU A 5 19.06 7.33 -3.61
N ILE A 6 20.05 6.67 -3.02
CA ILE A 6 19.86 5.37 -2.36
C ILE A 6 18.83 5.51 -1.23
N TYR A 7 19.01 6.46 -0.32
CA TYR A 7 18.06 6.67 0.79
C TYR A 7 16.67 7.06 0.31
N SER A 8 16.56 7.95 -0.68
CA SER A 8 15.27 8.33 -1.27
C SER A 8 14.55 7.12 -1.87
N SER A 9 15.29 6.24 -2.55
CA SER A 9 14.73 5.01 -3.13
C SER A 9 14.19 4.08 -2.05
N PHE A 10 14.94 3.88 -0.95
CA PHE A 10 14.48 3.07 0.18
C PHE A 10 13.25 3.66 0.85
N ILE A 11 13.25 4.96 1.15
CA ILE A 11 12.11 5.66 1.75
C ILE A 11 10.87 5.51 0.88
N THR A 12 11.03 5.68 -0.44
CA THR A 12 9.92 5.56 -1.39
C THR A 12 9.36 4.14 -1.43
N VAL A 13 10.21 3.12 -1.38
CA VAL A 13 9.77 1.71 -1.32
C VAL A 13 9.05 1.42 0.00
N LEU A 14 9.59 1.89 1.12
CA LEU A 14 8.98 1.70 2.45
C LEU A 14 7.62 2.39 2.53
N LEU A 15 7.49 3.61 2.03
CA LEU A 15 6.23 4.35 1.99
C LEU A 15 5.16 3.59 1.20
N LYS A 16 5.51 3.10 0.01
CA LYS A 16 4.59 2.32 -0.84
C LYS A 16 4.14 1.03 -0.15
N ARG A 17 5.07 0.34 0.52
CA ARG A 17 4.77 -0.90 1.27
C ARG A 17 3.89 -0.62 2.48
N LEU A 18 4.19 0.43 3.23
CA LEU A 18 3.38 0.89 4.37
C LEU A 18 1.96 1.22 3.93
N MET A 19 1.80 1.88 2.77
CA MET A 19 0.49 2.26 2.27
C MET A 19 -0.35 1.04 1.85
N ALA A 20 0.29 0.04 1.22
CA ALA A 20 -0.37 -1.23 0.92
C ALA A 20 -0.85 -1.90 2.22
N TYR A 21 0.06 -2.08 3.19
CA TYR A 21 -0.22 -2.70 4.48
C TYR A 21 -1.35 -2.00 5.27
N SER A 22 -1.30 -0.66 5.34
CA SER A 22 -2.32 0.14 6.04
C SER A 22 -3.69 -0.01 5.37
N THR A 23 -3.72 -0.10 4.05
CA THR A 23 -4.96 -0.35 3.30
C THR A 23 -5.51 -1.75 3.58
N GLU A 24 -4.64 -2.76 3.66
CA GLU A 24 -5.05 -4.12 4.06
C GLU A 24 -5.68 -4.12 5.46
N ALA A 25 -5.04 -3.47 6.42
CA ALA A 25 -5.51 -3.38 7.81
C ALA A 25 -6.87 -2.67 7.90
N LEU A 26 -7.01 -1.49 7.26
CA LEU A 26 -8.22 -0.66 7.36
C LEU A 26 -9.42 -1.23 6.61
N LYS A 27 -9.19 -1.94 5.50
CA LYS A 27 -10.29 -2.46 4.66
C LYS A 27 -10.48 -3.97 4.79
N SER A 28 -9.60 -4.68 5.50
CA SER A 28 -9.60 -6.15 5.58
C SER A 28 -9.58 -6.81 4.18
N LEU A 29 -8.81 -6.24 3.25
CA LEU A 29 -8.69 -6.69 1.87
C LEU A 29 -7.26 -7.07 1.53
N TRP A 30 -7.07 -8.14 0.78
CA TRP A 30 -5.76 -8.54 0.28
C TRP A 30 -5.31 -7.60 -0.84
N ILE A 31 -4.24 -6.86 -0.62
CA ILE A 31 -3.70 -5.85 -1.53
C ILE A 31 -2.41 -6.37 -2.19
N SER A 32 -2.23 -6.02 -3.46
CA SER A 32 -0.99 -6.28 -4.18
C SER A 32 -0.05 -5.11 -4.01
N THR A 33 1.08 -5.32 -3.33
CA THR A 33 2.16 -4.33 -3.20
C THR A 33 2.72 -3.91 -4.56
N GLN A 34 2.73 -4.82 -5.55
CA GLN A 34 3.14 -4.52 -6.91
C GLN A 34 2.16 -3.56 -7.60
N LYS A 35 0.84 -3.82 -7.52
CA LYS A 35 -0.18 -2.90 -8.06
C LYS A 35 -0.16 -1.55 -7.34
N THR A 36 0.04 -1.57 -6.02
CA THR A 36 0.15 -0.35 -5.20
C THR A 36 1.37 0.49 -5.60
N THR A 37 2.48 -0.18 -5.90
CA THR A 37 3.71 0.47 -6.40
C THR A 37 3.51 1.02 -7.81
N GLY A 38 2.86 0.27 -8.70
CA GLY A 38 2.57 0.70 -10.07
C GLY A 38 1.59 1.87 -10.14
N THR A 39 0.67 1.97 -9.19
CA THR A 39 -0.29 3.09 -9.07
C THR A 39 0.23 4.26 -8.22
N ALA A 40 1.46 4.17 -7.69
CA ALA A 40 2.06 5.21 -6.85
C ALA A 40 2.11 6.60 -7.50
N PRO A 41 2.45 6.76 -8.78
CA PRO A 41 2.39 8.08 -9.41
C PRO A 41 1.01 8.76 -9.26
N ASN A 42 -0.08 7.99 -9.24
CA ASN A 42 -1.43 8.52 -9.12
C ASN A 42 -1.76 8.92 -7.67
N TRP A 43 -1.68 7.97 -6.73
CA TRP A 43 -2.09 8.23 -5.36
C TRP A 43 -1.10 9.13 -4.59
N LEU A 44 0.20 9.05 -4.88
CA LEU A 44 1.22 9.88 -4.23
C LEU A 44 1.15 11.33 -4.73
N SER A 45 0.99 11.53 -6.05
CA SER A 45 0.80 12.86 -6.62
C SER A 45 -0.48 13.50 -6.08
N PHE A 46 -1.58 12.75 -6.03
CA PHE A 46 -2.82 13.20 -5.41
C PHE A 46 -2.61 13.62 -3.95
N MET A 47 -1.93 12.77 -3.16
CA MET A 47 -1.68 13.03 -1.75
C MET A 47 -0.88 14.33 -1.55
N LEU A 48 0.23 14.47 -2.26
CA LEU A 48 1.11 15.64 -2.14
C LEU A 48 0.41 16.91 -2.59
N ASN A 49 -0.35 16.86 -3.70
CA ASN A 49 -1.08 18.02 -4.21
C ASN A 49 -2.20 18.48 -3.27
N LYS A 50 -2.91 17.56 -2.62
CA LYS A 50 -3.96 17.93 -1.68
C LYS A 50 -3.40 18.47 -0.36
N ILE A 51 -2.33 17.87 0.15
CA ILE A 51 -1.67 18.35 1.36
C ILE A 51 -1.07 19.74 1.12
N SER A 52 -0.44 19.99 -0.04
CA SER A 52 0.11 21.32 -0.35
C SER A 52 -0.96 22.40 -0.50
N GLN A 53 -2.20 22.02 -0.84
CA GLN A 53 -3.37 22.90 -0.87
C GLN A 53 -4.00 23.13 0.53
N GLY A 54 -3.42 22.59 1.60
CA GLY A 54 -3.93 22.74 2.97
C GLY A 54 -5.08 21.79 3.31
N ALA A 55 -5.32 20.74 2.53
CA ALA A 55 -6.30 19.73 2.90
C ALA A 55 -5.86 18.98 4.16
N GLN A 56 -6.83 18.59 4.98
CA GLN A 56 -6.57 17.74 6.14
C GLN A 56 -5.98 16.40 5.71
N VAL A 57 -4.83 16.05 6.29
CA VAL A 57 -4.07 14.83 5.94
C VAL A 57 -4.94 13.58 6.06
N GLU A 58 -5.79 13.49 7.08
CA GLU A 58 -6.69 12.36 7.30
C GLU A 58 -7.63 12.12 6.11
N ASN A 59 -8.30 13.18 5.62
CA ASN A 59 -9.21 13.09 4.48
C ASN A 59 -8.49 12.65 3.20
N VAL A 60 -7.25 13.14 3.01
CA VAL A 60 -6.42 12.77 1.86
C VAL A 60 -6.00 11.31 1.94
N LEU A 61 -5.55 10.86 3.12
CA LEU A 61 -5.19 9.47 3.37
C LEU A 61 -6.37 8.54 3.15
N GLN A 62 -7.56 8.88 3.63
CA GLN A 62 -8.76 8.10 3.41
C GLN A 62 -9.06 7.92 1.91
N GLN A 63 -8.96 8.99 1.12
CA GLN A 63 -9.14 8.90 -0.33
C GLN A 63 -8.07 8.04 -1.01
N CYS A 64 -6.81 8.16 -0.58
CA CYS A 64 -5.74 7.28 -1.06
C CYS A 64 -6.02 5.81 -0.74
N VAL A 65 -6.47 5.49 0.49
CA VAL A 65 -6.87 4.14 0.90
C VAL A 65 -8.00 3.61 0.01
N GLU A 66 -9.00 4.44 -0.29
CA GLU A 66 -10.10 4.03 -1.17
C GLU A 66 -9.63 3.73 -2.59
N VAL A 67 -8.80 4.59 -3.19
CA VAL A 67 -8.22 4.36 -4.51
C VAL A 67 -7.43 3.06 -4.54
N ILE A 68 -6.57 2.84 -3.55
CA ILE A 68 -5.75 1.63 -3.47
C ILE A 68 -6.63 0.40 -3.26
N SER A 69 -7.65 0.46 -2.41
CA SER A 69 -8.56 -0.66 -2.19
C SER A 69 -9.31 -1.09 -3.46
N LYS A 70 -9.68 -0.14 -4.32
CA LYS A 70 -10.41 -0.40 -5.57
C LYS A 70 -9.47 -0.95 -6.65
N LEU A 71 -8.28 -0.39 -6.79
CA LEU A 71 -7.38 -0.69 -7.91
C LEU A 71 -6.38 -1.80 -7.62
N CYS A 72 -6.00 -1.97 -6.35
CA CYS A 72 -4.87 -2.82 -5.96
C CYS A 72 -5.29 -4.14 -5.31
N LYS A 73 -6.59 -4.48 -5.30
CA LYS A 73 -7.09 -5.75 -4.79
C LYS A 73 -6.45 -6.94 -5.54
N ARG A 74 -6.07 -7.96 -4.78
CA ARG A 74 -5.60 -9.24 -5.34
C ARG A 74 -6.77 -10.04 -5.89
N ALA A 75 -6.55 -10.67 -7.05
CA ALA A 75 -7.55 -11.51 -7.70
C ALA A 75 -7.69 -12.88 -7.03
N HIS A 76 -6.58 -13.48 -6.56
CA HIS A 76 -6.58 -14.84 -5.98
C HIS A 76 -5.73 -14.93 -4.71
N PRO A 77 -6.19 -14.40 -3.56
CA PRO A 77 -5.39 -14.33 -2.34
C PRO A 77 -4.95 -15.70 -1.81
N LYS A 78 -5.87 -16.68 -1.78
CA LYS A 78 -5.61 -18.04 -1.27
C LYS A 78 -4.54 -18.79 -2.08
N ARG A 79 -4.49 -18.57 -3.40
CA ARG A 79 -3.48 -19.18 -4.29
C ARG A 79 -2.10 -18.54 -4.05
N ASP A 80 -2.06 -17.23 -3.92
CA ASP A 80 -0.82 -16.49 -3.67
C ASP A 80 -0.21 -16.78 -2.28
N LEU A 81 -1.04 -17.15 -1.30
CA LEU A 81 -0.60 -17.56 0.04
C LEU A 81 0.11 -18.92 0.02
N LYS A 82 -0.39 -19.85 -0.81
CA LYS A 82 0.10 -21.23 -0.89
C LYS A 82 1.31 -21.38 -1.80
N ASP A 83 1.22 -20.79 -3.00
CA ASP A 83 2.18 -21.04 -4.09
C ASP A 83 2.87 -19.74 -4.57
N GLY A 84 2.49 -18.58 -4.03
CA GLY A 84 2.99 -17.28 -4.47
C GLY A 84 4.09 -16.70 -3.59
N LEU A 85 4.68 -15.58 -4.05
CA LEU A 85 5.71 -14.83 -3.30
C LEU A 85 5.18 -14.18 -2.01
N TYR A 86 3.88 -14.29 -1.73
CA TYR A 86 3.29 -13.68 -0.54
C TYR A 86 3.73 -14.36 0.75
N GLN A 87 4.03 -15.67 0.70
CA GLN A 87 4.62 -16.40 1.82
C GLN A 87 5.97 -15.82 2.29
N PHE A 88 6.68 -15.10 1.41
CA PHE A 88 7.96 -14.43 1.71
C PHE A 88 7.78 -12.93 1.97
N GLY A 89 6.55 -12.43 1.93
CA GLY A 89 6.20 -11.04 2.25
C GLY A 89 6.04 -10.81 3.74
N VAL A 90 5.70 -9.57 4.13
CA VAL A 90 5.22 -9.30 5.49
C VAL A 90 3.88 -10.02 5.64
N ILE A 91 3.73 -10.83 6.70
CA ILE A 91 2.53 -11.62 7.02
C ILE A 91 1.28 -10.75 6.83
N SER A 92 0.27 -11.23 6.09
CA SER A 92 -0.99 -10.51 5.98
C SER A 92 -1.61 -10.37 7.36
N LEU A 93 -2.10 -9.18 7.69
CA LEU A 93 -2.91 -9.02 8.89
C LEU A 93 -4.25 -9.75 8.83
N ILE A 94 -4.72 -10.14 7.64
CA ILE A 94 -6.02 -10.81 7.48
C ILE A 94 -6.01 -12.22 8.09
N ASP A 95 -4.86 -12.90 8.08
CA ASP A 95 -4.73 -14.22 8.71
C ASP A 95 -4.74 -14.14 10.24
N ASN A 96 -4.31 -13.01 10.83
CA ASN A 96 -4.32 -12.82 12.29
C ASN A 96 -5.72 -12.60 12.87
N TYR A 97 -6.72 -12.23 12.06
CA TYR A 97 -8.11 -12.07 12.50
C TYR A 97 -9.00 -13.28 12.21
N SER A 98 -8.46 -14.34 11.58
CA SER A 98 -9.23 -15.57 11.28
C SER A 98 -9.14 -16.63 12.38
N TYR A 99 -8.48 -16.32 13.51
CA TYR A 99 -8.36 -17.15 14.72
C TYR A 99 -8.68 -16.37 16.01
N GLY A 100 -9.59 -15.39 15.93
CA GLY A 100 -10.14 -14.66 17.08
C GLY A 100 -11.60 -15.01 17.31
#